data_AF-A0AAV2JKU7-F1
#
_entry.id   AF-A0AAV2JKU7-F1
#
_cell.length_a   1.000
_cell.length_b   1.000
_cell.length_c   1.000
_cell.angle_alpha   90.00
_cell.angle_beta   90.00
_cell.angle_gamma   90.00
#
_symmetry.space_group_name_H-M   'P 1'
#
loop_
_entity.id
_entity.type
_entity.pdbx_description
1 polymer ?
#
loop_
_entity_poly.entity_id
_entity_poly.type
_entity_poly.pdbx_seq_one_letter_code
_entity_poly.pdbx_strand_id
1 'polypeptide(L)'
;MMDPFHRKYGKALTSGFCMVSVFLDVLNMASTLIGLGATVSLVLDLPYGASIWISAAVAVTYTLMGGLYSVAYTDIIQLTLIVWACVPFVLLSPFTVSIHETLLNNTLHSPWIGTPHVHRLWTMVDDFLLMVGP
;
A
#
# COMPACT_ATOMS: atom_id res chain seq x y z
N MET A 1 -10.28 -12.86 -8.27
CA MET A 1 -10.77 -11.48 -8.51
C MET A 1 -11.15 -11.19 -9.97
N MET A 2 -10.87 -12.07 -10.95
CA MET A 2 -11.23 -11.85 -12.36
C MET A 2 -12.58 -12.46 -12.80
N ASP A 3 -13.34 -13.06 -11.89
CA ASP A 3 -14.66 -13.66 -12.16
C ASP A 3 -15.65 -12.74 -12.89
N PRO A 4 -15.79 -11.44 -12.55
CA PRO A 4 -16.70 -10.55 -13.30
C PRO A 4 -16.20 -10.25 -14.73
N PHE A 5 -14.88 -10.24 -14.97
CA PHE A 5 -14.29 -9.99 -16.30
C PHE A 5 -14.44 -11.19 -17.24
N HIS A 6 -14.35 -12.40 -16.68
CA HIS A 6 -14.56 -13.65 -17.42
C HIS A 6 -15.97 -13.73 -18.03
N ARG A 7 -16.96 -13.17 -17.32
CA ARG A 7 -18.37 -13.17 -17.74
C ARG A 7 -18.71 -12.11 -18.79
N LYS A 8 -17.95 -11.01 -18.87
CA LYS A 8 -18.26 -9.85 -19.75
C LYS A 8 -17.43 -9.78 -21.03
N TYR A 9 -16.19 -10.28 -21.05
CA TYR A 9 -15.24 -10.10 -22.18
C TYR A 9 -14.77 -11.40 -22.86
N GLY A 10 -15.19 -12.57 -22.38
CA GLY A 10 -14.84 -13.86 -22.97
C GLY A 10 -13.43 -14.36 -22.63
N LYS A 11 -13.24 -15.68 -22.75
CA LYS A 11 -12.08 -16.44 -22.26
C LYS A 11 -10.70 -15.92 -22.72
N ALA A 12 -10.58 -15.49 -23.98
CA ALA A 12 -9.29 -15.11 -24.55
C ALA A 12 -8.76 -13.77 -24.00
N LEU A 13 -9.62 -12.75 -23.89
CA LEU A 13 -9.22 -11.44 -23.35
C LEU A 13 -8.94 -11.54 -21.85
N THR A 14 -9.79 -12.27 -21.11
CA THR A 14 -9.58 -12.49 -19.67
C THR A 14 -8.29 -13.26 -19.38
N SER A 15 -7.89 -14.20 -20.23
CA SER A 15 -6.60 -14.91 -20.08
C SER A 15 -5.39 -13.98 -20.27
N GLY A 16 -5.45 -13.05 -21.24
CA GLY A 16 -4.37 -12.07 -21.46
C GLY A 16 -4.19 -11.13 -20.27
N PHE A 17 -5.29 -10.58 -19.75
CA PHE A 17 -5.25 -9.74 -18.55
C PHE A 17 -4.78 -10.51 -17.30
N CYS A 18 -5.05 -11.82 -17.22
CA CYS A 18 -4.60 -12.65 -16.10
C CYS A 18 -3.08 -12.77 -16.09
N MET A 19 -2.47 -13.03 -17.25
CA MET A 19 -1.01 -13.05 -17.38
C MET A 19 -0.39 -11.70 -16.97
N VAL A 20 -0.93 -10.59 -17.47
CA VAL A 20 -0.46 -9.25 -17.10
C VAL A 20 -0.58 -9.00 -15.60
N SER A 21 -1.70 -9.39 -14.99
CA SER A 21 -1.93 -9.25 -13.54
C SER A 21 -0.92 -10.03 -12.72
N VAL A 22 -0.61 -11.27 -13.11
CA VAL A 22 0.40 -12.09 -12.41
C VAL A 22 1.79 -11.48 -12.55
N PHE A 23 2.15 -10.98 -13.73
CA PHE A 23 3.43 -10.30 -13.92
C PHE A 23 3.56 -9.06 -13.04
N LEU A 24 2.51 -8.24 -12.96
CA LEU A 24 2.49 -7.06 -12.09
C LEU A 24 2.64 -7.44 -10.61
N ASP A 25 1.99 -8.52 -10.18
CA ASP A 25 2.10 -9.00 -8.80
C ASP A 25 3.52 -9.47 -8.46
N VAL A 26 4.17 -10.19 -9.38
CA VAL A 26 5.59 -10.59 -9.25
C VAL A 26 6.52 -9.38 -9.19
N LEU A 27 6.28 -8.35 -10.02
CA LEU A 27 7.07 -7.13 -10.00
C LEU A 27 6.90 -6.34 -8.68
N ASN A 28 5.67 -6.29 -8.15
CA ASN A 28 5.42 -5.67 -6.85
C ASN A 28 6.14 -6.41 -5.72
N MET A 29 6.09 -7.74 -5.70
CA MET A 29 6.84 -8.57 -4.76
C MET A 29 8.35 -8.30 -4.83
N ALA A 30 8.92 -8.21 -6.04
CA ALA A 30 10.34 -7.91 -6.23
C ALA A 30 10.71 -6.51 -5.73
N SER A 31 9.87 -5.50 -5.98
CA SER A 31 10.08 -4.13 -5.50
C SER A 31 10.10 -4.05 -3.97
N THR A 32 9.15 -4.71 -3.30
CA THR A 32 9.11 -4.77 -1.83
C THR A 32 10.35 -5.47 -1.26
N LEU A 33 10.82 -6.55 -1.90
CA LEU A 33 12.02 -7.26 -1.49
C LEU A 33 13.29 -6.41 -1.62
N ILE A 34 13.40 -5.61 -2.69
CA ILE A 34 14.48 -4.63 -2.87
C ILE A 34 14.44 -3.58 -1.75
N GLY A 35 13.27 -3.05 -1.43
CA GLY A 35 13.09 -2.10 -0.32
C GLY A 35 13.53 -2.69 1.02
N LEU A 36 13.17 -3.95 1.29
CA LEU A 36 13.59 -4.66 2.50
C LEU A 36 15.11 -4.91 2.54
N GLY A 37 15.70 -5.32 1.41
CA GLY A 37 17.15 -5.51 1.31
C GLY A 37 17.92 -4.22 1.51
N ALA A 38 17.41 -3.09 1.03
CA ALA A 38 17.99 -1.78 1.24
C ALA A 38 17.93 -1.35 2.72
N THR A 39 16.80 -1.52 3.40
CA THR A 39 16.68 -1.14 4.82
C THR A 39 17.54 -2.02 5.71
N VAL A 40 17.58 -3.33 5.48
CA VAL A 40 18.44 -4.26 6.24
C VAL A 40 19.93 -3.93 6.02
N SER A 41 20.32 -3.54 4.80
CA SER A 41 21.69 -3.12 4.51
C SER A 41 22.07 -1.86 5.28
N LEU A 42 21.16 -0.89 5.37
CA LEU A 42 21.36 0.35 6.14
C LEU A 42 21.41 0.11 7.66
N VAL A 43 20.59 -0.81 8.19
CA VAL A 43 20.50 -1.04 9.63
C VAL A 43 21.65 -1.93 10.14
N LEU A 44 22.05 -2.94 9.37
CA LEU A 44 23.11 -3.87 9.78
C LEU A 44 24.50 -3.53 9.19
N ASP A 45 24.60 -2.51 8.33
CA ASP A 45 25.84 -2.12 7.62
C ASP A 45 26.46 -3.27 6.79
N LEU A 46 25.62 -4.18 6.27
CA LEU A 46 26.06 -5.28 5.40
C LEU A 46 26.10 -4.88 3.92
N PRO A 47 26.94 -5.53 3.10
CA PRO A 47 26.92 -5.34 1.66
C PRO A 47 25.54 -5.68 1.08
N TYR A 48 25.04 -4.78 0.23
CA TYR A 48 23.68 -4.82 -0.34
C TYR A 48 23.29 -6.18 -0.93
N GLY A 49 24.22 -6.83 -1.66
CA GLY A 49 23.97 -8.15 -2.24
C GLY A 49 23.68 -9.22 -1.18
N ALA A 50 24.44 -9.25 -0.07
CA ALA A 50 24.21 -10.20 1.01
C ALA A 50 22.88 -9.92 1.73
N SER A 51 22.56 -8.63 1.93
CA SER A 51 21.30 -8.20 2.54
C SER A 51 20.07 -8.68 1.74
N ILE A 52 20.11 -8.59 0.41
CA ILE A 52 19.03 -9.08 -0.46
C ILE A 52 18.85 -10.59 -0.31
N TRP A 53 19.94 -11.37 -0.35
CA TRP A 53 19.87 -12.83 -0.24
C TRP A 53 19.32 -13.28 1.11
N ILE A 54 19.76 -12.65 2.21
CA ILE A 54 19.25 -12.94 3.56
C ILE A 54 17.76 -12.58 3.65
N SER A 55 17.38 -11.39 3.16
CA SER A 55 15.98 -10.93 3.15
C SER A 55 15.09 -11.86 2.33
N ALA A 56 15.56 -12.31 1.17
CA ALA A 56 14.85 -13.26 0.30
C ALA A 56 14.68 -14.63 0.97
N ALA A 57 15.72 -15.13 1.65
CA ALA A 57 15.64 -16.41 2.37
C ALA A 57 14.61 -16.37 3.50
N VAL A 58 14.58 -15.28 4.27
CA VAL A 58 13.56 -15.06 5.31
C VAL A 58 12.17 -14.96 4.69
N ALA A 59 12.03 -14.16 3.62
CA ALA A 59 10.78 -13.99 2.87
C ALA A 59 10.17 -15.31 2.39
N VAL A 60 10.98 -16.12 1.72
CA VAL A 60 10.58 -17.44 1.22
C VAL A 60 10.22 -18.38 2.37
N THR A 61 11.01 -18.40 3.45
CA THR A 61 10.78 -19.30 4.58
C THR A 61 9.45 -19.04 5.27
N TYR A 62 9.12 -17.78 5.60
CA TYR A 62 7.84 -17.49 6.25
C TYR A 62 6.64 -17.65 5.30
N THR A 63 6.84 -17.38 4.00
CA THR A 63 5.78 -17.57 2.98
C THR A 63 5.45 -19.04 2.80
N LEU A 64 6.47 -19.91 2.74
CA LEU A 64 6.29 -21.36 2.63
C LEU A 64 5.67 -21.98 3.88
N MET A 65 6.03 -21.51 5.08
CA MET A 65 5.54 -22.11 6.33
C MET A 65 4.11 -21.73 6.69
N GLY A 66 3.60 -20.55 6.28
CA GLY A 66 2.30 -20.09 6.78
C GLY A 66 1.19 -19.89 5.75
N GLY A 67 1.41 -20.08 4.45
CA GLY A 67 0.33 -20.03 3.44
C GLY A 67 -0.57 -18.79 3.58
N LEU A 68 -1.90 -18.95 3.50
CA LEU A 68 -2.85 -17.83 3.65
C LEU A 68 -2.84 -17.19 5.06
N TYR A 69 -2.46 -17.96 6.09
CA TYR A 69 -2.41 -17.49 7.48
C TYR A 69 -1.21 -16.59 7.74
N SER A 70 -0.05 -16.85 7.12
CA SER A 70 1.12 -15.97 7.25
C SER A 70 0.81 -14.59 6.72
N VAL A 71 0.12 -14.51 5.58
CA VAL A 71 -0.21 -13.24 4.92
C VAL A 71 -1.14 -12.41 5.79
N ALA A 72 -2.17 -13.02 6.37
CA ALA A 72 -3.07 -12.34 7.29
C ALA A 72 -2.34 -11.81 8.54
N TYR A 73 -1.41 -12.60 9.10
CA TYR A 73 -0.62 -12.16 10.25
C TYR A 73 0.32 -11.00 9.92
N THR A 74 1.01 -11.05 8.78
CA THR A 74 1.88 -9.96 8.36
C THR A 74 1.12 -8.68 8.05
N ASP A 75 -0.09 -8.78 7.48
CA ASP A 75 -0.95 -7.62 7.21
C ASP A 75 -1.41 -6.94 8.52
N ILE A 76 -1.83 -7.73 9.52
CA ILE A 76 -2.19 -7.21 10.85
C ILE A 76 -1.00 -6.48 11.50
N ILE A 77 0.21 -7.07 11.44
CA ILE A 77 1.41 -6.44 12.00
C ILE A 77 1.75 -5.16 11.24
N GLN A 78 1.68 -5.16 9.90
CA GLN A 78 1.97 -3.99 9.08
C GLN A 78 0.99 -2.85 9.34
N LEU A 79 -0.31 -3.13 9.39
CA LEU A 79 -1.34 -2.13 9.71
C LEU A 79 -1.14 -1.57 11.13
N THR A 80 -0.84 -2.43 12.10
CA THR A 80 -0.57 -2.00 13.48
C THR A 80 0.65 -1.08 13.55
N LEU A 81 1.75 -1.42 12.87
CA LEU A 81 2.95 -0.60 12.84
C LEU A 81 2.74 0.75 12.14
N ILE A 82 1.97 0.78 11.05
CA ILE A 82 1.66 2.04 10.36
C ILE A 82 0.86 2.97 11.29
N VAL A 83 -0.17 2.44 11.96
CA VAL A 83 -1.04 3.24 12.83
C VAL A 83 -0.30 3.72 14.09
N TRP A 84 0.55 2.87 14.70
CA TRP A 84 1.18 3.20 15.98
C TRP A 84 2.54 3.89 15.89
N ALA A 85 3.30 3.68 14.82
CA ALA A 85 4.62 4.28 14.67
C ALA A 85 4.62 5.39 13.62
N CYS A 86 4.09 5.12 12.42
CA CYS A 86 4.16 6.06 11.31
C CYS A 86 3.20 7.25 11.50
N VAL A 87 1.93 7.00 11.82
CA VAL A 87 0.93 8.07 12.00
C VAL A 87 1.32 9.09 13.09
N PRO A 88 1.67 8.70 14.32
CA PRO A 88 2.07 9.69 15.33
C PRO A 88 3.42 10.33 14.99
N PHE A 89 4.37 9.62 14.38
CA PHE A 89 5.64 10.21 13.93
C PHE A 89 5.41 11.30 12.88
N VAL A 90 4.51 11.07 11.92
CA VAL A 90 4.12 12.07 10.90
C VAL A 90 3.34 13.23 11.55
N LEU A 91 2.51 12.98 12.56
CA LEU A 91 1.75 14.06 13.21
C LEU A 91 2.59 14.92 14.17
N LEU A 92 3.62 14.34 14.80
CA LEU A 92 4.47 15.00 15.78
C LEU A 92 5.77 15.57 15.18
N SER A 93 6.09 15.24 13.92
CA SER A 93 7.31 15.70 13.27
C SER A 93 7.25 17.21 12.95
N PRO A 94 8.28 18.00 13.31
CA PRO A 94 8.35 19.42 12.98
C PRO A 94 8.60 19.70 11.48
N PHE A 95 8.85 18.66 10.68
CA PHE A 95 9.10 18.76 9.24
C PHE A 95 7.83 18.58 8.39
N THR A 96 6.72 18.21 8.99
CA THR A 96 5.43 18.04 8.33
C THR A 96 4.53 19.20 8.71
N VAL A 97 4.03 19.93 7.70
CA VAL A 97 3.03 20.97 7.91
C VAL A 97 1.77 20.32 8.48
N SER A 98 1.19 20.92 9.51
CA SER A 98 -0.05 20.43 10.11
C SER A 98 -1.10 20.19 9.04
N ILE A 99 -1.76 19.03 9.10
CA ILE A 99 -2.77 18.61 8.11
C ILE A 99 -3.82 19.71 7.89
N HIS A 100 -4.21 20.44 8.94
CA HIS A 100 -5.19 21.53 8.85
C HIS A 100 -4.77 22.66 7.89
N GLU A 101 -3.49 23.02 7.90
CA GLU A 101 -2.92 24.04 7.01
C GLU A 101 -2.77 23.51 5.58
N THR A 102 -2.51 22.21 5.40
CA THR A 102 -2.48 21.60 4.05
C THR A 102 -3.90 21.34 3.50
N LEU A 103 -4.88 21.15 4.37
CA LEU A 103 -6.28 20.90 4.00
C LEU A 103 -6.96 22.17 3.47
N LEU A 104 -6.68 23.31 4.11
CA LEU A 104 -7.36 24.59 3.86
C LEU A 104 -6.50 25.58 3.08
N ASN A 105 -5.18 25.45 3.14
CA ASN A 105 -4.25 26.44 2.64
C ASN A 105 -3.35 25.85 1.54
N ASN A 106 -3.07 26.66 0.51
CA ASN A 106 -2.25 26.26 -0.64
C ASN A 106 -0.76 26.36 -0.31
N THR A 107 -0.24 25.47 0.54
CA THR A 107 1.19 25.50 0.91
C THR A 107 2.06 24.75 -0.09
N LEU A 108 1.61 23.60 -0.61
CA LEU A 108 2.38 22.75 -1.55
C LEU A 108 1.54 22.16 -2.71
N HIS A 109 0.26 21.88 -2.49
CA HIS A 109 -0.69 21.37 -3.51
C HIS A 109 -2.04 22.11 -3.38
N SER A 110 -2.87 22.04 -4.42
CA SER A 110 -4.25 22.57 -4.37
C SER A 110 -5.01 22.02 -3.17
N PRO A 111 -5.84 22.81 -2.46
CA PRO A 111 -6.38 22.42 -1.17
C PRO A 111 -7.26 21.19 -1.36
N TRP A 112 -7.04 20.17 -0.55
CA TRP A 112 -7.68 18.86 -0.69
C TRP A 112 -9.21 18.96 -0.59
N ILE A 113 -9.72 19.81 0.30
CA ILE A 113 -11.16 20.03 0.51
C ILE A 113 -11.71 21.22 -0.31
N GLY A 114 -10.84 22.13 -0.76
CA GLY A 114 -11.22 23.44 -1.28
C GLY A 114 -11.84 24.34 -0.21
N THR A 115 -12.70 25.30 -0.58
CA THR A 115 -13.48 26.06 0.41
C THR A 115 -14.51 25.13 1.08
N PRO A 116 -14.59 25.09 2.42
CA PRO A 116 -15.56 24.24 3.11
C PRO A 116 -16.97 24.80 2.90
N HIS A 117 -17.64 24.33 1.85
CA HIS A 117 -19.04 24.62 1.57
C HIS A 117 -19.87 23.40 1.95
N VAL A 118 -20.90 23.59 2.80
CA VAL A 118 -21.70 22.51 3.40
C VAL A 118 -22.24 21.53 2.35
N HIS A 119 -22.63 22.03 1.17
CA HIS A 119 -23.13 21.20 0.08
C HIS A 119 -22.10 20.18 -0.45
N ARG A 120 -20.81 20.55 -0.54
CA ARG A 120 -19.75 19.67 -1.05
C ARG A 120 -19.40 18.55 -0.07
N LEU A 121 -19.53 18.81 1.23
CA LEU A 121 -19.33 17.81 2.28
C LEU A 121 -20.37 16.68 2.16
N TRP A 122 -21.64 17.03 1.88
CA TRP A 122 -22.68 16.02 1.67
C TRP A 122 -22.43 15.17 0.43
N THR A 123 -21.96 15.76 -0.68
CA THR A 123 -21.60 15.01 -1.88
C THR A 123 -20.40 14.07 -1.65
N MET A 124 -19.38 14.50 -0.90
CA MET A 124 -18.23 13.66 -0.58
C MET A 124 -18.61 12.48 0.34
N VAL A 125 -19.51 12.72 1.30
CA VAL A 125 -20.02 11.65 2.17
C VAL A 125 -20.84 10.64 1.35
N ASP A 126 -21.66 11.11 0.41
CA ASP A 126 -22.47 10.26 -0.48
C ASP A 126 -21.59 9.42 -1.42
N ASP A 127 -20.58 10.03 -2.06
CA ASP A 127 -19.60 9.31 -2.90
C ASP A 127 -18.82 8.26 -2.11
N PHE A 128 -18.43 8.56 -0.86
CA PHE A 128 -17.76 7.60 0.01
C PHE A 128 -18.68 6.42 0.40
N LEU A 129 -19.95 6.72 0.68
CA LEU A 129 -20.96 5.71 0.97
C LEU A 129 -21.27 4.83 -0.25
N LEU A 130 -21.27 5.41 -1.45
CA LEU A 130 -21.42 4.69 -2.71
C LEU A 130 -20.21 3.79 -3.02
N MET A 131 -19.00 4.18 -2.60
CA MET A 131 -17.79 3.37 -2.80
C MET A 131 -17.66 2.21 -1.80
N VAL A 132 -18.25 2.36 -0.61
CA VAL A 132 -18.27 1.36 0.48
C VAL A 132 -19.51 0.47 0.41
N GLY A 133 -20.59 0.93 -0.24
CA GLY A 133 -21.80 0.15 -0.51
C GLY A 133 -21.55 -0.94 -1.56
N PRO A 134 -22.18 -2.12 -1.41
CA PRO A 134 -22.00 -3.28 -2.30
C PRO A 134 -22.40 -3.04 -3.76
#